data_AF-A0A8H7GJN8-F1
#
_entry.id   AF-A0A8H7GJN8-F1
#
_cell.length_a   1.000
_cell.length_b   1.000
_cell.length_c   1.000
_cell.angle_alpha   90.00
_cell.angle_beta   90.00
_cell.angle_gamma   90.00
#
_symmetry.space_group_name_H-M   'P 1'
#
loop_
_entity.id
_entity.type
_entity.pdbx_description
1 polymer ?
#
loop_
_entity_poly.entity_id
_entity_poly.type
_entity_poly.pdbx_seq_one_letter_code
_entity_poly.pdbx_strand_id
1 'polypeptide(L)'
;MATPRALSDVSVAHAHAGPGRKATPLQSAPLSDEKAIRLQPVDDVTCTVGAKNPKRWDLTGIKPPPSELRETRMDPFALFYRDVRELEAAEKSGNPEKLKKFKFSIAPQTSLCHTDQKYMTRLPQFRSVLEQFSWSRIEADGTFPAELIKARLKVLGSGGVKFGYWSVPGGQQSHDTSTYVRNAGDMGPVFTRRSEEYMHGDIMLEKEWPTDIEMWKIDEKNIPHLFFTDEYPPPKQVMPGDVKDWKGWYEWRGLTFDSPAALLMDAPLSVYHLLVDILPVIDTKSTPEKRQKLKIHFLGAEVELNFLPLFSELALLLPNTDIELEVFGKPAFDLVRQARKNYPDSVATNDIVWSYTAPRKCGGGSINIKLHAKDENWTRTTLGPSGPDDIPQAMVGLNAGLDIPFAVTEYAEQSADQAADSLPTMKGTYLKALSPATKEYRQLAKPRDNTITVNPFHRPGQRSLPVVRMPNAYSGFVIPIVRGVKV
;
A
#
# COMPACT_ATOMS: atom_id res chain seq x y z
N MET A 1 -33.60 -28.12 -18.97
CA MET A 1 -34.29 -27.21 -18.03
C MET A 1 -34.17 -27.82 -16.65
N ALA A 2 -33.17 -27.38 -15.88
CA ALA A 2 -32.94 -27.83 -14.51
C ALA A 2 -32.65 -26.59 -13.67
N THR A 3 -33.53 -26.34 -12.71
CA THR A 3 -33.44 -25.28 -11.70
C THR A 3 -32.33 -25.60 -10.70
N PRO A 4 -31.55 -24.63 -10.21
CA PRO A 4 -30.64 -24.86 -9.10
C PRO A 4 -31.39 -24.72 -7.76
N ARG A 5 -31.12 -25.68 -6.87
CA ARG A 5 -31.55 -25.71 -5.46
C ARG A 5 -30.82 -24.61 -4.67
N ALA A 6 -31.60 -23.85 -3.91
CA ALA A 6 -31.12 -22.98 -2.84
C ALA A 6 -30.55 -23.83 -1.69
N LEU A 7 -29.37 -23.46 -1.20
CA LEU A 7 -28.82 -23.95 0.06
C LEU A 7 -29.29 -22.99 1.16
N SER A 8 -30.12 -23.52 2.06
CA SER A 8 -30.63 -22.87 3.26
C SER A 8 -29.71 -23.09 4.46
N ASP A 9 -29.53 -22.03 5.24
CA ASP A 9 -29.48 -21.97 6.71
C ASP A 9 -28.73 -23.07 7.47
N VAL A 10 -27.54 -22.73 7.96
CA VAL A 10 -26.92 -23.39 9.11
C VAL A 10 -27.36 -22.67 10.37
N SER A 11 -28.28 -23.28 11.11
CA SER A 11 -28.70 -22.86 12.45
C SER A 11 -27.58 -23.13 13.46
N VAL A 12 -27.12 -22.10 14.18
CA VAL A 12 -26.23 -22.23 15.33
C VAL A 12 -27.05 -22.70 16.53
N ALA A 13 -26.69 -23.86 17.08
CA ALA A 13 -27.30 -24.42 18.28
C ALA A 13 -26.84 -23.64 19.53
N HIS A 14 -27.81 -23.19 20.34
CA HIS A 14 -27.57 -22.62 21.66
C HIS A 14 -27.15 -23.71 22.66
N ALA A 15 -25.98 -23.54 23.28
CA ALA A 15 -25.57 -24.29 24.46
C ALA A 15 -25.87 -23.47 25.73
N HIS A 16 -26.61 -24.09 26.65
CA HIS A 16 -26.93 -23.58 27.98
C HIS A 16 -25.66 -23.47 28.86
N ALA A 17 -25.43 -22.28 29.44
CA ALA A 17 -24.42 -22.07 30.47
C ALA A 17 -25.03 -22.22 31.88
N GLY A 18 -24.43 -23.10 32.69
CA GLY A 18 -24.66 -23.19 34.13
C GLY A 18 -23.81 -22.18 34.93
N PRO A 19 -24.11 -21.95 36.22
CA PRO A 19 -23.61 -20.78 36.93
C PRO A 19 -22.31 -21.04 37.70
N GLY A 20 -21.40 -20.05 37.63
CA GLY A 20 -20.67 -19.54 38.78
C GLY A 20 -19.27 -20.07 39.02
N ARG A 21 -18.28 -19.17 38.89
CA ARG A 21 -17.15 -19.02 39.82
C ARG A 21 -16.68 -17.57 39.81
N LYS A 22 -16.69 -16.92 40.98
CA LYS A 22 -16.13 -15.60 41.21
C LYS A 22 -14.60 -15.69 41.16
N ALA A 23 -13.97 -14.87 40.31
CA ALA A 23 -12.52 -14.68 40.30
C ALA A 23 -12.15 -13.42 41.10
N THR A 24 -11.18 -13.57 41.99
CA THR A 24 -10.56 -12.52 42.81
C THR A 24 -9.58 -11.70 41.96
N PRO A 25 -9.41 -10.38 42.16
CA PRO A 25 -8.53 -9.58 41.30
C PRO A 25 -7.05 -9.82 41.63
N LEU A 26 -6.25 -10.13 40.61
CA LEU A 26 -4.79 -10.04 40.68
C LEU A 26 -4.38 -8.56 40.57
N GLN A 27 -3.63 -8.09 41.57
CA GLN A 27 -2.93 -6.81 41.53
C GLN A 27 -1.79 -6.88 40.51
N SER A 28 -1.80 -5.97 39.53
CA SER A 28 -0.71 -5.74 38.58
C SER A 28 0.44 -4.98 39.25
N ALA A 29 1.65 -5.55 39.18
CA ALA A 29 2.88 -4.86 39.53
C ALA A 29 3.26 -3.81 38.44
N PRO A 30 3.95 -2.71 38.78
CA PRO A 30 4.32 -1.68 37.82
C PRO A 30 5.46 -2.15 36.92
N LEU A 31 5.27 -1.99 35.61
CA LEU A 31 6.30 -2.15 34.57
C LEU A 31 7.35 -1.06 34.74
N SER A 32 8.62 -1.46 34.78
CA SER A 32 9.78 -0.59 34.85
C SER A 32 10.02 0.14 33.52
N ASP A 33 10.35 1.43 33.62
CA ASP A 33 10.71 2.34 32.53
C ASP A 33 11.75 1.76 31.55
N GLU A 34 11.34 1.50 30.31
CA GLU A 34 12.26 1.35 29.18
C GLU A 34 12.70 2.73 28.70
N LYS A 35 14.01 3.01 28.81
CA LYS A 35 14.65 4.21 28.28
C LYS A 35 14.60 4.21 26.76
N ALA A 36 13.64 4.93 26.17
CA ALA A 36 13.75 5.39 24.79
C ALA A 36 15.02 6.25 24.65
N ILE A 37 15.99 5.79 23.84
CA ILE A 37 17.16 6.58 23.47
C ILE A 37 16.68 7.68 22.52
N ARG A 38 16.29 8.83 23.08
CA ARG A 38 16.04 10.07 22.32
C ARG A 38 17.37 10.56 21.74
N LEU A 39 17.55 10.41 20.43
CA LEU A 39 18.62 11.08 19.69
C LEU A 39 18.37 12.60 19.73
N GLN A 40 19.43 13.39 19.92
CA GLN A 40 19.34 14.85 19.99
C GLN A 40 18.83 15.45 18.67
N PRO A 41 18.11 16.59 18.72
CA PRO A 41 17.70 17.31 17.52
C PRO A 41 18.93 17.69 16.68
N VAL A 42 18.83 17.49 15.37
CA VAL A 42 19.87 17.90 14.41
C VAL A 42 19.64 19.38 14.11
N ASP A 43 20.66 20.20 14.35
CA ASP A 43 20.65 21.63 14.00
C ASP A 43 20.42 21.85 12.50
N ASP A 44 19.77 22.97 12.16
CA ASP A 44 19.41 23.38 10.80
C ASP A 44 20.55 23.15 9.78
N VAL A 45 20.24 22.37 8.74
CA VAL A 45 21.15 22.14 7.61
C VAL A 45 21.27 23.44 6.82
N THR A 46 22.27 24.24 7.14
CA THR A 46 22.62 25.45 6.39
C THR A 46 23.29 25.06 5.06
N CYS A 47 22.62 25.36 3.95
CA CYS A 47 23.17 25.19 2.61
C CYS A 47 24.30 26.20 2.38
N THR A 48 25.55 25.75 2.45
CA THR A 48 26.70 26.54 1.98
C THR A 48 26.96 26.24 0.51
N VAL A 49 26.69 27.24 -0.35
CA VAL A 49 26.88 27.14 -1.80
C VAL A 49 28.37 27.29 -2.14
N GLY A 50 29.07 26.17 -2.25
CA GLY A 50 30.39 26.10 -2.87
C GLY A 50 30.27 25.70 -4.33
N ALA A 51 30.23 26.66 -5.26
CA ALA A 51 30.22 26.41 -6.70
C ALA A 51 31.55 25.77 -7.15
N LYS A 52 31.61 24.43 -7.22
CA LYS A 52 32.63 23.69 -7.96
C LYS A 52 31.93 22.79 -8.98
N ASN A 53 32.28 22.98 -10.26
CA ASN A 53 31.79 22.16 -11.37
C ASN A 53 31.88 20.66 -11.03
N PRO A 54 30.80 19.88 -11.18
CA PRO A 54 30.87 18.44 -10.98
C PRO A 54 31.73 17.81 -12.08
N LYS A 55 32.83 17.17 -11.70
CA LYS A 55 33.57 16.28 -12.60
C LYS A 55 32.62 15.18 -13.05
N ARG A 56 32.49 15.02 -14.36
CA ARG A 56 31.77 13.92 -15.01
C ARG A 56 32.27 12.60 -14.42
N TRP A 57 31.38 11.77 -13.88
CA TRP A 57 31.72 10.45 -13.37
C TRP A 57 32.19 9.58 -14.53
N ASP A 58 33.49 9.38 -14.64
CA ASP A 58 34.09 8.46 -15.61
C ASP A 58 33.98 7.03 -15.05
N LEU A 59 32.98 6.29 -15.52
CA LEU A 59 32.74 4.90 -15.13
C LEU A 59 33.60 3.89 -15.90
N THR A 60 34.50 4.34 -16.78
CA THR A 60 35.31 3.45 -17.65
C THR A 60 36.38 2.65 -16.89
N GLY A 61 36.61 2.92 -15.60
CA GLY A 61 37.61 2.25 -14.76
C GLY A 61 37.08 1.17 -13.80
N ILE A 62 35.77 0.92 -13.73
CA ILE A 62 35.23 -0.11 -12.84
C ILE A 62 35.45 -1.49 -13.48
N LYS A 63 36.52 -2.18 -13.07
CA LYS A 63 36.72 -3.58 -13.46
C LYS A 63 35.53 -4.41 -12.97
N PRO A 64 34.91 -5.25 -13.81
CA PRO A 64 33.88 -6.16 -13.36
C PRO A 64 34.44 -7.07 -12.25
N PRO A 65 33.62 -7.46 -11.27
CA PRO A 65 34.06 -8.37 -10.23
C PRO A 65 34.59 -9.68 -10.84
N PRO A 66 35.58 -10.33 -10.19
CA PRO A 66 36.14 -11.60 -10.64
C PRO A 66 35.05 -12.61 -10.99
N SER A 67 35.26 -13.38 -12.07
CA SER A 67 34.31 -14.38 -12.58
C SER A 67 33.91 -15.46 -11.57
N GLU A 68 34.70 -15.65 -10.51
CA GLU A 68 34.43 -16.60 -9.41
C GLU A 68 33.33 -16.13 -8.45
N LEU A 69 32.92 -14.85 -8.48
CA LEU A 69 31.76 -14.33 -7.75
C LEU A 69 30.43 -14.48 -8.52
N ARG A 70 30.43 -15.15 -9.69
CA ARG A 70 29.25 -15.19 -10.57
C ARG A 70 28.16 -16.20 -10.21
N GLU A 71 28.28 -17.06 -9.20
CA GLU A 71 27.35 -18.21 -9.09
C GLU A 71 26.67 -18.50 -7.75
N THR A 72 26.93 -17.76 -6.67
CA THR A 72 26.00 -17.80 -5.53
C THR A 72 24.96 -16.71 -5.73
N ARG A 73 23.80 -17.08 -6.29
CA ARG A 73 22.59 -16.25 -6.23
C ARG A 73 22.30 -15.97 -4.76
N MET A 74 22.81 -14.86 -4.24
CA MET A 74 22.51 -14.42 -2.90
C MET A 74 21.02 -14.14 -2.84
N ASP A 75 20.34 -14.79 -1.89
CA ASP A 75 18.97 -14.45 -1.52
C ASP A 75 18.87 -12.92 -1.35
N PRO A 76 17.98 -12.24 -2.10
CA PRO A 76 17.87 -10.78 -2.09
C PRO A 76 17.53 -10.22 -0.70
N PHE A 77 17.05 -11.05 0.23
CA PHE A 77 16.69 -10.66 1.60
C PHE A 77 17.81 -10.93 2.62
N ALA A 78 18.79 -11.78 2.28
CA ALA A 78 19.82 -12.23 3.23
C ALA A 78 20.68 -11.09 3.80
N LEU A 79 20.94 -10.06 3.01
CA LEU A 79 21.66 -8.86 3.44
C LEU A 79 20.90 -8.12 4.55
N PHE A 80 19.59 -7.89 4.38
CA PHE A 80 18.77 -7.22 5.40
C PHE A 80 18.73 -8.02 6.70
N TYR A 81 18.55 -9.34 6.63
CA TYR A 81 18.56 -10.19 7.82
C TYR A 81 19.92 -10.23 8.53
N ARG A 82 21.03 -10.18 7.78
CA ARG A 82 22.36 -10.02 8.37
C ARG A 82 22.47 -8.67 9.08
N ASP A 83 22.09 -7.60 8.41
CA ASP A 83 22.20 -6.24 8.93
C ASP A 83 21.34 -6.05 10.20
N VAL A 84 20.15 -6.66 10.27
CA VAL A 84 19.32 -6.72 11.49
C VAL A 84 20.05 -7.42 12.63
N ARG A 85 20.63 -8.61 12.41
CA ARG A 85 21.35 -9.34 13.47
C ARG A 85 22.53 -8.54 14.01
N GLU A 86 23.29 -7.92 13.12
CA GLU A 86 24.43 -7.10 13.52
C GLU A 86 23.98 -5.83 14.26
N LEU A 87 22.87 -5.22 13.83
CA LEU A 87 22.27 -4.06 14.50
C LEU A 87 21.77 -4.41 15.90
N GLU A 88 21.00 -5.48 16.06
CA GLU A 88 20.49 -5.93 17.37
C GLU A 88 21.65 -6.26 18.32
N ALA A 89 22.72 -6.87 17.81
CA ALA A 89 23.94 -7.10 18.59
C ALA A 89 24.62 -5.80 19.02
N ALA A 90 24.59 -4.76 18.18
CA ALA A 90 25.11 -3.44 18.53
C ALA A 90 24.23 -2.74 19.57
N GLU A 91 22.90 -2.73 19.41
CA GLU A 91 21.93 -2.20 20.37
C GLU A 91 22.12 -2.85 21.74
N LYS A 92 22.15 -4.20 21.78
CA LYS A 92 22.36 -4.97 23.02
C LYS A 92 23.69 -4.68 23.69
N SER A 93 24.73 -4.34 22.93
CA SER A 93 26.05 -4.02 23.49
C SER A 93 26.14 -2.64 24.14
N GLY A 94 25.17 -1.75 23.88
CA GLY A 94 25.20 -0.36 24.34
C GLY A 94 26.37 0.46 23.79
N ASN A 95 27.13 -0.06 22.80
CA ASN A 95 28.32 0.60 22.28
C ASN A 95 27.94 1.55 21.11
N PRO A 96 28.03 2.88 21.30
CA PRO A 96 27.66 3.85 20.26
C PRO A 96 28.54 3.75 19.02
N GLU A 97 29.80 3.30 19.13
CA GLU A 97 30.68 3.12 17.97
C GLU A 97 30.26 1.94 17.09
N LYS A 98 29.63 0.91 17.67
CA LYS A 98 29.02 -0.17 16.87
C LYS A 98 27.77 0.32 16.16
N LEU A 99 26.95 1.14 16.82
CA LEU A 99 25.75 1.73 16.20
C LEU A 99 26.10 2.68 15.04
N LYS A 100 27.19 3.45 15.16
CA LYS A 100 27.68 4.34 14.08
C LYS A 100 28.05 3.62 12.78
N LYS A 101 28.27 2.29 12.80
CA LYS A 101 28.55 1.48 11.61
C LYS A 101 27.30 1.27 10.75
N PHE A 102 26.12 1.31 11.36
CA PHE A 102 24.84 1.16 10.67
C PHE A 102 24.39 2.51 10.16
N LYS A 103 24.98 2.93 9.05
CA LYS A 103 24.51 4.03 8.25
C LYS A 103 23.72 3.46 7.08
N PHE A 104 22.42 3.26 7.29
CA PHE A 104 21.50 2.99 6.18
C PHE A 104 21.20 4.26 5.38
N SER A 105 21.79 5.38 5.83
CA SER A 105 21.79 6.66 5.13
C SER A 105 22.27 6.49 3.70
N ILE A 106 21.51 7.08 2.80
CA ILE A 106 21.95 7.37 1.44
C ILE A 106 23.12 8.39 1.54
N ALA A 107 24.03 8.47 0.57
CA ALA A 107 25.09 9.48 0.59
C ALA A 107 24.49 10.92 0.51
N PRO A 108 25.08 11.93 1.16
CA PRO A 108 24.63 13.31 1.02
C PRO A 108 24.82 13.77 -0.44
N GLN A 109 23.74 14.19 -1.09
CA GLN A 109 23.82 14.90 -2.36
C GLN A 109 23.95 16.39 -2.05
N THR A 110 25.15 16.94 -2.22
CA THR A 110 25.45 18.37 -2.00
C THR A 110 24.90 19.28 -3.12
N SER A 111 24.22 18.72 -4.12
CA SER A 111 23.76 19.42 -5.32
C SER A 111 22.24 19.38 -5.48
N LEU A 112 21.47 19.46 -4.39
CA LEU A 112 20.02 19.64 -4.50
C LEU A 112 19.76 21.01 -5.13
N CYS A 113 19.11 21.00 -6.29
CA CYS A 113 18.81 22.19 -7.08
C CYS A 113 17.87 23.12 -6.30
N HIS A 114 17.95 24.42 -6.56
CA HIS A 114 17.00 25.43 -6.04
C HIS A 114 15.52 24.99 -6.24
N THR A 115 15.24 24.24 -7.31
CA THR A 115 13.91 23.70 -7.64
C THR A 115 13.34 22.77 -6.57
N ASP A 116 14.17 22.05 -5.82
CA ASP A 116 13.69 21.04 -4.86
C ASP A 116 13.38 21.61 -3.47
N GLN A 117 13.83 22.84 -3.19
CA GLN A 117 13.65 23.46 -1.88
C GLN A 117 12.18 23.54 -1.46
N LYS A 118 11.27 23.77 -2.41
CA LYS A 118 9.83 23.81 -2.13
C LYS A 118 9.30 22.46 -1.62
N TYR A 119 9.75 21.34 -2.18
CA TYR A 119 9.31 20.00 -1.80
C TYR A 119 9.89 19.58 -0.45
N MET A 120 11.10 20.04 -0.12
CA MET A 120 11.75 19.76 1.16
C MET A 120 10.97 20.36 2.34
N THR A 121 10.15 21.40 2.12
CA THR A 121 9.29 21.98 3.16
C THR A 121 8.27 20.99 3.74
N ARG A 122 7.99 19.89 3.02
CA ARG A 122 7.09 18.81 3.47
C ARG A 122 7.78 17.80 4.38
N LEU A 123 9.11 17.75 4.46
CA LEU A 123 9.83 16.76 5.26
C LEU A 123 9.39 16.69 6.72
N PRO A 124 9.21 17.81 7.46
CA PRO A 124 8.75 17.75 8.85
C PRO A 124 7.40 17.04 9.00
N GLN A 125 6.50 17.16 8.03
CA GLN A 125 5.18 16.52 8.07
C GLN A 125 5.29 14.99 7.87
N PHE A 126 6.09 14.51 6.92
CA PHE A 126 6.30 13.07 6.73
C PHE A 126 7.07 12.46 7.90
N ARG A 127 8.06 13.20 8.42
CA ARG A 127 8.83 12.81 9.60
C ARG A 127 7.94 12.67 10.83
N SER A 128 7.02 13.60 11.07
CA SER A 128 6.13 13.54 12.24
C SER A 128 5.12 12.40 12.18
N VAL A 129 4.77 11.92 10.98
CA VAL A 129 4.02 10.66 10.83
C VAL A 129 4.85 9.49 11.29
N LEU A 130 6.09 9.39 10.82
CA LEU A 130 6.96 8.30 11.16
C LEU A 130 7.32 8.25 12.66
N GLU A 131 7.56 9.41 13.28
CA GLU A 131 7.89 9.55 14.71
C GLU A 131 6.76 9.12 15.66
N GLN A 132 5.54 8.87 15.17
CA GLN A 132 4.46 8.31 15.98
C GLN A 132 4.70 6.84 16.34
N PHE A 133 5.42 6.10 15.50
CA PHE A 133 5.57 4.65 15.61
C PHE A 133 6.81 4.26 16.41
N SER A 134 6.67 3.37 17.40
CA SER A 134 7.79 2.95 18.27
C SER A 134 8.79 2.05 17.56
N TRP A 135 8.34 1.32 16.53
CA TRP A 135 9.19 0.53 15.64
C TRP A 135 9.87 1.39 14.57
N SER A 136 9.54 2.67 14.46
CA SER A 136 10.17 3.54 13.46
C SER A 136 11.65 3.76 13.76
N ARG A 137 12.42 4.01 12.70
CA ARG A 137 13.82 4.35 12.79
C ARG A 137 14.19 5.36 11.72
N ILE A 138 14.54 6.56 12.15
CA ILE A 138 14.97 7.64 11.27
C ILE A 138 16.48 7.72 11.32
N GLU A 139 17.12 7.51 10.19
CA GLU A 139 18.56 7.67 10.04
C GLU A 139 18.96 9.15 10.14
N ALA A 140 20.24 9.42 10.40
CA ALA A 140 20.74 10.79 10.56
C ALA A 140 20.52 11.69 9.32
N ASP A 141 20.32 11.08 8.15
CA ASP A 141 20.03 11.78 6.90
C ASP A 141 18.52 11.86 6.58
N GLY A 142 17.66 11.51 7.54
CA GLY A 142 16.21 11.52 7.42
C GLY A 142 15.61 10.29 6.74
N THR A 143 16.42 9.33 6.30
CA THR A 143 15.91 8.13 5.62
C THR A 143 15.28 7.15 6.59
N PHE A 144 14.33 6.36 6.07
CA PHE A 144 13.68 5.28 6.80
C PHE A 144 13.84 3.96 6.04
N PRO A 145 14.62 3.00 6.56
CA PRO A 145 14.84 1.73 5.89
C PRO A 145 13.68 0.75 6.15
N ALA A 146 12.58 0.90 5.42
CA ALA A 146 11.37 0.08 5.59
C ALA A 146 11.64 -1.44 5.54
N GLU A 147 12.52 -1.87 4.64
CA GLU A 147 12.89 -3.29 4.50
C GLU A 147 13.69 -3.80 5.71
N LEU A 148 14.50 -2.95 6.36
CA LEU A 148 15.17 -3.32 7.62
C LEU A 148 14.15 -3.55 8.74
N ILE A 149 13.10 -2.73 8.81
CA ILE A 149 12.02 -2.92 9.79
C ILE A 149 11.25 -4.21 9.53
N LYS A 150 10.88 -4.48 8.26
CA LYS A 150 10.25 -5.77 7.89
C LYS A 150 11.15 -6.97 8.24
N ALA A 151 12.46 -6.85 8.04
CA ALA A 151 13.42 -7.89 8.40
C ALA A 151 13.51 -8.08 9.92
N ARG A 152 13.49 -7.00 10.71
CA ARG A 152 13.45 -7.03 12.18
C ARG A 152 12.17 -7.72 12.69
N LEU A 153 11.05 -7.44 12.05
CA LEU A 153 9.77 -8.10 12.29
C LEU A 153 9.71 -9.53 11.74
N LYS A 154 10.76 -9.99 11.04
CA LYS A 154 10.86 -11.31 10.38
C LYS A 154 9.80 -11.57 9.31
N VAL A 155 9.25 -10.51 8.72
CA VAL A 155 8.23 -10.58 7.66
C VAL A 155 8.76 -10.20 6.28
N LEU A 156 10.04 -9.83 6.16
CA LEU A 156 10.65 -9.53 4.86
C LEU A 156 10.94 -10.80 4.06
N GLY A 157 10.20 -11.03 2.98
CA GLY A 157 10.58 -12.08 2.03
C GLY A 157 9.58 -12.31 0.92
N SER A 158 9.76 -13.42 0.19
CA SER A 158 8.91 -13.87 -0.90
C SER A 158 8.34 -15.26 -0.65
N GLY A 159 7.15 -15.55 -1.17
CA GLY A 159 6.59 -16.90 -1.24
C GLY A 159 5.23 -16.98 -0.56
N GLY A 160 4.26 -16.24 -1.11
CA GLY A 160 2.89 -16.13 -0.66
C GLY A 160 2.65 -16.38 0.83
N VAL A 161 2.04 -17.52 1.15
CA VAL A 161 1.63 -17.93 2.50
C VAL A 161 2.77 -17.88 3.53
N LYS A 162 4.01 -18.13 3.12
CA LYS A 162 5.19 -18.10 4.01
C LYS A 162 5.40 -16.73 4.65
N PHE A 163 5.22 -15.66 3.89
CA PHE A 163 5.37 -14.28 4.35
C PHE A 163 4.04 -13.53 4.45
N GLY A 164 2.93 -14.19 4.10
CA GLY A 164 1.58 -13.64 4.18
C GLY A 164 1.44 -12.34 3.37
N TYR A 165 0.79 -11.35 3.97
CA TYR A 165 0.59 -10.03 3.37
C TYR A 165 1.88 -9.26 3.07
N TRP A 166 3.02 -9.69 3.63
CA TRP A 166 4.31 -9.05 3.48
C TRP A 166 5.15 -9.56 2.31
N SER A 167 4.63 -10.54 1.56
CA SER A 167 5.31 -11.14 0.42
C SER A 167 5.68 -10.05 -0.60
N VAL A 168 6.97 -9.91 -0.90
CA VAL A 168 7.53 -8.93 -1.84
C VAL A 168 8.45 -9.63 -2.85
N PRO A 169 8.63 -9.07 -4.06
CA PRO A 169 9.44 -9.69 -5.10
C PRO A 169 10.92 -9.88 -4.73
N GLY A 170 11.40 -9.11 -3.76
CA GLY A 170 12.83 -8.90 -3.55
C GLY A 170 13.45 -8.15 -4.72
N GLY A 171 14.70 -7.75 -4.56
CA GLY A 171 15.38 -7.00 -5.61
C GLY A 171 15.12 -5.49 -5.61
N GLN A 172 15.73 -4.78 -6.56
CA GLN A 172 15.51 -3.35 -6.79
C GLN A 172 14.41 -3.04 -7.82
N GLN A 173 13.86 -4.07 -8.47
CA GLN A 173 12.84 -3.89 -9.48
C GLN A 173 11.51 -3.50 -8.83
N SER A 174 11.13 -2.23 -8.98
CA SER A 174 9.93 -1.66 -8.35
C SER A 174 8.63 -2.05 -9.04
N HIS A 175 8.67 -2.43 -10.32
CA HIS A 175 7.49 -2.71 -11.13
C HIS A 175 7.70 -3.91 -12.04
N ASP A 176 6.60 -4.62 -12.33
CA ASP A 176 6.57 -5.64 -13.37
C ASP A 176 6.60 -4.95 -14.74
N THR A 177 7.82 -4.73 -15.23
CA THR A 177 8.03 -4.15 -16.55
C THR A 177 7.39 -5.04 -17.60
N SER A 178 6.65 -4.44 -18.54
CA SER A 178 6.12 -5.16 -19.69
C SER A 178 7.25 -5.92 -20.42
N THR A 179 6.89 -7.00 -21.11
CA THR A 179 7.82 -7.85 -21.87
C THR A 179 8.71 -7.06 -22.85
N TYR A 180 8.30 -5.84 -23.21
CA TYR A 180 9.03 -4.93 -24.07
C TYR A 180 10.37 -4.42 -23.48
N VAL A 181 10.48 -4.28 -22.15
CA VAL A 181 11.69 -3.76 -21.48
C VAL A 181 12.70 -4.86 -21.17
N ARG A 182 12.29 -6.13 -21.16
CA ARG A 182 13.17 -7.29 -20.93
C ARG A 182 14.31 -7.41 -21.95
N ASN A 183 14.21 -6.73 -23.10
CA ASN A 183 15.24 -6.71 -24.14
C ASN A 183 16.32 -5.63 -23.93
N ALA A 184 16.18 -4.75 -22.93
CA ALA A 184 17.28 -3.90 -22.50
C ALA A 184 18.26 -4.77 -21.70
N GLY A 185 19.36 -5.19 -22.35
CA GLY A 185 20.31 -6.19 -21.85
C GLY A 185 20.80 -5.95 -20.41
N ASP A 186 21.27 -7.03 -19.79
CA ASP A 186 21.86 -7.17 -18.45
C ASP A 186 22.38 -5.83 -17.88
N MET A 187 21.53 -5.11 -17.13
CA MET A 187 21.83 -3.82 -16.49
C MET A 187 22.79 -3.96 -15.29
N GLY A 188 23.77 -4.84 -15.39
CA GLY A 188 24.83 -5.05 -14.40
C GLY A 188 24.41 -5.81 -13.13
N PRO A 189 25.41 -6.27 -12.34
CA PRO A 189 25.22 -7.12 -11.16
C PRO A 189 24.57 -6.42 -9.95
N VAL A 190 24.19 -5.14 -10.07
CA VAL A 190 23.70 -4.33 -8.94
C VAL A 190 22.18 -4.40 -8.78
N PHE A 191 21.44 -4.76 -9.84
CA PHE A 191 20.03 -5.04 -9.71
C PHE A 191 19.86 -6.50 -9.31
N THR A 192 19.72 -6.73 -8.00
CA THR A 192 19.32 -8.04 -7.49
C THR A 192 18.06 -8.49 -8.21
N ARG A 193 18.14 -9.68 -8.83
CA ARG A 193 17.02 -10.28 -9.57
C ARG A 193 15.87 -10.54 -8.60
N ARG A 194 14.65 -10.36 -9.08
CA ARG A 194 13.42 -10.84 -8.43
C ARG A 194 13.60 -12.29 -8.00
N SER A 195 13.08 -12.65 -6.83
CA SER A 195 13.01 -14.05 -6.41
C SER A 195 12.31 -14.86 -7.50
N GLU A 196 12.93 -15.93 -7.99
CA GLU A 196 12.43 -16.67 -9.17
C GLU A 196 11.06 -17.30 -8.94
N GLU A 197 10.74 -17.57 -7.68
CA GLU A 197 9.49 -18.21 -7.25
C GLU A 197 8.37 -17.19 -6.98
N TYR A 198 8.68 -15.88 -7.00
CA TYR A 198 7.69 -14.88 -6.62
C TYR A 198 6.76 -14.49 -7.77
N MET A 199 5.47 -14.49 -7.47
CA MET A 199 4.41 -13.89 -8.26
C MET A 199 3.53 -13.02 -7.36
N HIS A 200 3.08 -11.86 -7.84
CA HIS A 200 2.12 -11.06 -7.10
C HIS A 200 0.78 -11.81 -6.97
N GLY A 201 0.26 -11.91 -5.75
CA GLY A 201 -0.96 -12.64 -5.44
C GLY A 201 -0.83 -14.15 -5.52
N ASP A 202 0.39 -14.70 -5.45
CA ASP A 202 0.65 -16.16 -5.45
C ASP A 202 -0.11 -16.91 -4.35
N ILE A 203 -0.48 -16.26 -3.24
CA ILE A 203 -1.38 -16.79 -2.20
C ILE A 203 -2.72 -17.26 -2.78
N MET A 204 -3.23 -16.59 -3.81
CA MET A 204 -4.50 -16.97 -4.45
C MET A 204 -4.37 -18.16 -5.40
N LEU A 205 -3.17 -18.74 -5.58
CA LEU A 205 -3.01 -20.02 -6.24
C LEU A 205 -3.40 -21.20 -5.34
N GLU A 206 -3.58 -20.94 -4.04
CA GLU A 206 -4.17 -21.89 -3.10
C GLU A 206 -5.69 -22.00 -3.30
N LYS A 207 -6.29 -23.04 -2.72
CA LYS A 207 -7.74 -23.31 -2.82
C LYS A 207 -8.59 -22.37 -1.96
N GLU A 208 -8.01 -21.80 -0.92
CA GLU A 208 -8.66 -20.89 0.01
C GLU A 208 -7.66 -19.86 0.54
N TRP A 209 -8.17 -18.72 1.00
CA TRP A 209 -7.36 -17.77 1.73
C TRP A 209 -7.05 -18.32 3.13
N PRO A 210 -5.80 -18.23 3.60
CA PRO A 210 -5.53 -18.44 5.01
C PRO A 210 -6.24 -17.39 5.87
N THR A 211 -6.33 -17.65 7.17
CA THR A 211 -7.02 -16.73 8.09
C THR A 211 -6.31 -15.37 8.14
N ASP A 212 -7.04 -14.32 8.50
CA ASP A 212 -6.46 -12.97 8.63
C ASP A 212 -5.29 -12.97 9.62
N ILE A 213 -5.43 -13.65 10.76
CA ILE A 213 -4.38 -13.80 11.77
C ILE A 213 -3.11 -14.45 11.19
N GLU A 214 -3.25 -15.57 10.47
CA GLU A 214 -2.11 -16.28 9.88
C GLU A 214 -1.36 -15.45 8.84
N MET A 215 -2.06 -14.56 8.14
CA MET A 215 -1.49 -13.77 7.04
C MET A 215 -0.76 -12.52 7.50
N TRP A 216 -1.06 -12.02 8.69
CA TRP A 216 -0.39 -10.86 9.28
C TRP A 216 1.04 -11.14 9.76
N LYS A 217 1.41 -12.39 10.09
CA LYS A 217 2.79 -12.79 10.48
C LYS A 217 3.44 -11.91 11.57
N ILE A 218 2.63 -11.27 12.41
CA ILE A 218 3.05 -10.45 13.55
C ILE A 218 2.27 -10.89 14.79
N ASP A 219 2.65 -10.40 15.97
CA ASP A 219 1.91 -10.69 17.21
C ASP A 219 0.44 -10.28 17.10
N GLU A 220 -0.46 -11.15 17.56
CA GLU A 220 -1.91 -11.00 17.41
C GLU A 220 -2.46 -9.68 17.99
N LYS A 221 -1.93 -9.23 19.13
CA LYS A 221 -2.28 -7.93 19.74
C LYS A 221 -2.06 -6.72 18.82
N ASN A 222 -1.24 -6.87 17.79
CA ASN A 222 -0.91 -5.83 16.82
C ASN A 222 -1.73 -5.96 15.53
N ILE A 223 -2.60 -6.96 15.41
CA ILE A 223 -3.38 -7.25 14.21
C ILE A 223 -4.68 -6.42 14.20
N PRO A 224 -4.96 -5.65 13.13
CA PRO A 224 -6.30 -5.13 12.91
C PRO A 224 -7.22 -6.27 12.42
N HIS A 225 -7.85 -6.99 13.35
CA HIS A 225 -8.73 -8.13 13.06
C HIS A 225 -9.87 -7.79 12.10
N LEU A 226 -10.13 -8.65 11.12
CA LEU A 226 -11.31 -8.58 10.24
C LEU A 226 -12.45 -9.43 10.78
N PHE A 227 -12.12 -10.54 11.43
CA PHE A 227 -13.07 -11.43 12.08
C PHE A 227 -12.98 -11.26 13.59
N PHE A 228 -14.13 -10.98 14.20
CA PHE A 228 -14.20 -10.51 15.58
C PHE A 228 -14.67 -11.60 16.53
N THR A 229 -14.14 -11.57 17.74
CA THR A 229 -14.49 -12.46 18.86
C THR A 229 -14.89 -11.62 20.07
N ASP A 230 -15.22 -12.28 21.19
CA ASP A 230 -15.45 -11.55 22.45
C ASP A 230 -14.16 -10.88 22.98
N GLU A 231 -12.99 -11.47 22.69
CA GLU A 231 -11.67 -10.91 23.05
C GLU A 231 -11.27 -9.75 22.12
N TYR A 232 -11.61 -9.87 20.84
CA TYR A 232 -11.36 -8.85 19.82
C TYR A 232 -12.68 -8.36 19.22
N PRO A 233 -13.45 -7.54 19.96
CA PRO A 233 -14.77 -7.10 19.51
C PRO A 233 -14.67 -6.15 18.31
N PRO A 234 -15.73 -6.07 17.49
CA PRO A 234 -15.74 -5.14 16.36
C PRO A 234 -15.66 -3.68 16.82
N PRO A 235 -14.95 -2.82 16.04
CA PRO A 235 -14.90 -1.40 16.33
C PRO A 235 -16.31 -0.79 16.26
N LYS A 236 -16.49 0.35 16.93
CA LYS A 236 -17.71 1.13 16.76
C LYS A 236 -17.84 1.59 15.31
N GLN A 237 -19.06 1.77 14.83
CA GLN A 237 -19.32 2.45 13.56
C GLN A 237 -18.55 3.78 13.53
N VAL A 238 -17.82 4.01 12.44
CA VAL A 238 -17.04 5.23 12.25
C VAL A 238 -17.96 6.42 12.01
N MET A 239 -17.65 7.56 12.62
CA MET A 239 -18.33 8.83 12.36
C MET A 239 -17.50 9.71 11.42
N PRO A 240 -18.13 10.62 10.65
CA PRO A 240 -17.40 11.53 9.78
C PRO A 240 -16.34 12.33 10.57
N GLY A 241 -15.08 12.22 10.16
CA GLY A 241 -13.94 12.88 10.79
C GLY A 241 -13.22 12.08 11.90
N ASP A 242 -13.73 10.92 12.30
CA ASP A 242 -13.05 10.04 13.27
C ASP A 242 -11.71 9.53 12.71
N VAL A 243 -11.70 9.13 11.44
CA VAL A 243 -10.54 8.57 10.76
C VAL A 243 -10.10 9.52 9.64
N LYS A 244 -9.07 10.33 9.93
CA LYS A 244 -8.52 11.36 9.03
C LYS A 244 -7.00 11.28 8.83
N ASP A 245 -6.32 10.50 9.68
CA ASP A 245 -4.89 10.28 9.70
C ASP A 245 -4.58 8.97 10.44
N TRP A 246 -3.31 8.57 10.47
CA TRP A 246 -2.86 7.35 11.17
C TRP A 246 -3.30 7.33 12.63
N LYS A 247 -3.21 8.45 13.34
CA LYS A 247 -3.61 8.52 14.75
C LYS A 247 -5.10 8.21 14.93
N GLY A 248 -5.97 8.85 14.14
CA GLY A 248 -7.41 8.58 14.19
C GLY A 248 -7.75 7.14 13.84
N TRP A 249 -7.05 6.54 12.87
CA TRP A 249 -7.27 5.12 12.52
C TRP A 249 -6.82 4.16 13.64
N TYR A 250 -5.63 4.34 14.21
CA TYR A 250 -5.13 3.51 15.32
C TYR A 250 -6.03 3.62 16.56
N GLU A 251 -6.44 4.85 16.93
CA GLU A 251 -7.39 5.08 18.03
C GLU A 251 -8.74 4.40 17.78
N TRP A 252 -9.26 4.50 16.55
CA TRP A 252 -10.52 3.84 16.19
C TRP A 252 -10.43 2.31 16.20
N ARG A 253 -9.28 1.74 15.79
CA ARG A 253 -9.03 0.29 15.86
C ARG A 253 -8.69 -0.23 17.25
N GLY A 254 -8.38 0.65 18.21
CA GLY A 254 -7.87 0.24 19.51
C GLY A 254 -6.46 -0.34 19.46
N LEU A 255 -5.65 0.09 18.49
CA LEU A 255 -4.26 -0.33 18.33
C LEU A 255 -3.30 0.69 18.98
N THR A 256 -2.17 0.21 19.50
CA THR A 256 -1.05 1.09 19.87
C THR A 256 -0.14 1.31 18.67
N PHE A 257 0.64 2.39 18.70
CA PHE A 257 1.65 2.66 17.67
C PHE A 257 2.85 1.68 17.67
N ASP A 258 2.82 0.65 18.53
CA ASP A 258 3.73 -0.50 18.44
C ASP A 258 3.32 -1.47 17.33
N SER A 259 2.07 -1.43 16.89
CA SER A 259 1.62 -2.23 15.76
C SER A 259 2.22 -1.70 14.44
N PRO A 260 2.87 -2.56 13.62
CA PRO A 260 3.40 -2.19 12.31
C PRO A 260 2.33 -2.19 11.21
N ALA A 261 1.03 -2.26 11.54
CA ALA A 261 -0.05 -2.37 10.58
C ALA A 261 -0.04 -1.27 9.50
N ALA A 262 0.41 -0.06 9.83
CA ALA A 262 0.55 1.05 8.88
C ALA A 262 1.45 0.74 7.66
N LEU A 263 2.35 -0.26 7.75
CA LEU A 263 3.19 -0.69 6.64
C LEU A 263 2.43 -1.49 5.55
N LEU A 264 1.23 -1.98 5.86
CA LEU A 264 0.34 -2.70 4.93
C LEU A 264 -0.99 -1.97 4.69
N MET A 265 -1.49 -1.26 5.69
CA MET A 265 -2.78 -0.57 5.61
C MET A 265 -2.74 0.75 4.83
N ASP A 266 -1.57 1.18 4.35
CA ASP A 266 -1.46 2.41 3.58
C ASP A 266 -2.31 2.35 2.31
N ALA A 267 -2.35 1.20 1.63
CA ALA A 267 -3.14 1.03 0.41
C ALA A 267 -4.67 1.15 0.63
N PRO A 268 -5.31 0.33 1.49
CA PRO A 268 -6.76 0.44 1.72
C PRO A 268 -7.16 1.79 2.31
N LEU A 269 -6.36 2.39 3.21
CA LEU A 269 -6.67 3.70 3.78
C LEU A 269 -6.44 4.86 2.81
N SER A 270 -5.48 4.73 1.89
CA SER A 270 -5.36 5.66 0.77
C SER A 270 -6.60 5.62 -0.12
N VAL A 271 -7.12 4.42 -0.43
CA VAL A 271 -8.37 4.30 -1.21
C VAL A 271 -9.55 4.92 -0.45
N TYR A 272 -9.67 4.67 0.85
CA TYR A 272 -10.69 5.33 1.68
C TYR A 272 -10.61 6.87 1.56
N HIS A 273 -9.42 7.45 1.74
CA HIS A 273 -9.20 8.89 1.62
C HIS A 273 -9.53 9.42 0.21
N LEU A 274 -9.15 8.69 -0.84
CA LEU A 274 -9.47 9.05 -2.21
C LEU A 274 -11.00 9.10 -2.44
N LEU A 275 -11.74 8.12 -1.92
CA LEU A 275 -13.19 8.02 -2.10
C LEU A 275 -13.97 9.08 -1.31
N VAL A 276 -13.55 9.36 -0.08
CA VAL A 276 -14.27 10.23 0.86
C VAL A 276 -13.88 11.70 0.69
N ASP A 277 -12.58 12.01 0.66
CA ASP A 277 -12.09 13.38 0.75
C ASP A 277 -11.72 13.97 -0.61
N ILE A 278 -11.17 13.15 -1.52
CA ILE A 278 -10.63 13.64 -2.81
C ILE A 278 -11.67 13.61 -3.94
N LEU A 279 -12.43 12.52 -4.05
CA LEU A 279 -13.46 12.30 -5.07
C LEU A 279 -14.91 12.56 -4.61
N PRO A 280 -15.11 12.90 -3.32
CA PRO A 280 -16.31 12.62 -2.51
C PRO A 280 -17.44 11.84 -3.22
N VAL A 281 -17.21 10.54 -3.46
CA VAL A 281 -18.19 9.65 -4.13
C VAL A 281 -19.06 8.86 -3.15
N ILE A 282 -18.82 9.00 -1.84
CA ILE A 282 -19.55 8.33 -0.77
C ILE A 282 -20.28 9.34 0.10
N ASP A 283 -21.48 8.98 0.56
CA ASP A 283 -22.17 9.68 1.64
C ASP A 283 -21.83 8.99 2.96
N THR A 284 -20.87 9.57 3.70
CA THR A 284 -20.44 9.06 5.01
C THR A 284 -21.54 9.13 6.09
N LYS A 285 -22.70 9.71 5.77
CA LYS A 285 -23.88 9.78 6.65
C LYS A 285 -24.99 8.82 6.20
N SER A 286 -24.69 7.89 5.28
CA SER A 286 -25.64 6.88 4.83
C SER A 286 -26.20 6.07 6.00
N THR A 287 -27.51 5.79 5.94
CA THR A 287 -28.25 4.96 6.89
C THR A 287 -28.57 3.61 6.26
N PRO A 288 -29.00 2.59 7.03
CA PRO A 288 -29.40 1.30 6.46
C PRO A 288 -30.46 1.42 5.36
N GLU A 289 -31.37 2.38 5.46
CA GLU A 289 -32.43 2.64 4.46
C GLU A 289 -31.90 3.33 3.19
N LYS A 290 -30.74 3.99 3.29
CA LYS A 290 -30.05 4.69 2.19
C LYS A 290 -28.76 3.98 1.78
N ARG A 291 -28.74 2.65 1.95
CA ARG A 291 -27.58 1.82 1.64
C ARG A 291 -27.06 2.09 0.24
N GLN A 292 -25.77 2.36 0.13
CA GLN A 292 -25.12 2.75 -1.13
C GLN A 292 -24.50 1.54 -1.81
N LYS A 293 -24.37 1.62 -3.14
CA LYS A 293 -23.58 0.67 -3.94
C LYS A 293 -22.44 1.43 -4.61
N LEU A 294 -21.23 0.92 -4.49
CA LEU A 294 -20.04 1.55 -5.04
C LEU A 294 -19.21 0.52 -5.82
N LYS A 295 -19.13 0.68 -7.13
CA LYS A 295 -18.20 -0.03 -8.01
C LYS A 295 -16.94 0.81 -8.18
N ILE A 296 -15.80 0.20 -7.84
CA ILE A 296 -14.47 0.80 -7.89
C ILE A 296 -13.62 -0.03 -8.85
N HIS A 297 -12.96 0.64 -9.80
CA HIS A 297 -11.85 0.01 -10.53
C HIS A 297 -10.53 0.41 -9.88
N PHE A 298 -9.82 -0.57 -9.33
CA PHE A 298 -8.52 -0.40 -8.69
C PHE A 298 -7.42 -0.75 -9.71
N LEU A 299 -6.65 0.22 -10.14
CA LEU A 299 -5.74 0.08 -11.27
C LEU A 299 -4.28 0.00 -10.84
N GLY A 300 -3.50 -0.79 -11.57
CA GLY A 300 -2.06 -0.91 -11.39
C GLY A 300 -1.69 -1.71 -10.15
N ALA A 301 -2.53 -2.67 -9.73
CA ALA A 301 -2.24 -3.52 -8.58
C ALA A 301 -1.03 -4.41 -8.87
N GLU A 302 -0.06 -4.36 -7.95
CA GLU A 302 1.11 -5.24 -7.97
C GLU A 302 1.18 -5.97 -6.63
N VAL A 303 1.92 -5.43 -5.66
CA VAL A 303 2.07 -6.01 -4.31
C VAL A 303 0.73 -6.06 -3.55
N GLU A 304 -0.23 -5.22 -3.92
CA GLU A 304 -1.57 -5.19 -3.34
C GLU A 304 -2.34 -6.50 -3.54
N LEU A 305 -2.01 -7.27 -4.58
CA LEU A 305 -2.58 -8.60 -4.79
C LEU A 305 -2.26 -9.57 -3.64
N ASN A 306 -1.16 -9.35 -2.92
CA ASN A 306 -0.82 -10.21 -1.78
C ASN A 306 -1.73 -10.00 -0.58
N PHE A 307 -2.43 -8.87 -0.50
CA PHE A 307 -3.19 -8.47 0.68
C PHE A 307 -4.58 -7.91 0.37
N LEU A 308 -5.22 -8.42 -0.68
CA LEU A 308 -6.61 -8.06 -1.04
C LEU A 308 -7.61 -8.14 0.12
N PRO A 309 -7.55 -9.13 1.05
CA PRO A 309 -8.45 -9.14 2.20
C PRO A 309 -8.39 -7.87 3.06
N LEU A 310 -7.26 -7.15 3.11
CA LEU A 310 -7.13 -5.91 3.87
C LEU A 310 -8.02 -4.77 3.34
N PHE A 311 -8.48 -4.84 2.09
CA PHE A 311 -9.48 -3.90 1.56
C PHE A 311 -10.86 -4.06 2.20
N SER A 312 -11.08 -5.12 2.99
CA SER A 312 -12.23 -5.25 3.89
C SER A 312 -12.36 -4.11 4.90
N GLU A 313 -11.25 -3.41 5.19
CA GLU A 313 -11.26 -2.21 6.00
C GLU A 313 -12.18 -1.13 5.42
N LEU A 314 -12.35 -1.07 4.09
CA LEU A 314 -13.31 -0.17 3.44
C LEU A 314 -14.75 -0.47 3.87
N ALA A 315 -15.12 -1.73 4.03
CA ALA A 315 -16.46 -2.12 4.48
C ALA A 315 -16.72 -1.78 5.96
N LEU A 316 -15.65 -1.70 6.77
CA LEU A 316 -15.72 -1.25 8.16
C LEU A 316 -15.78 0.29 8.27
N LEU A 317 -15.06 1.00 7.38
CA LEU A 317 -14.97 2.46 7.36
C LEU A 317 -16.12 3.14 6.59
N LEU A 318 -16.80 2.42 5.69
CA LEU A 318 -17.90 2.94 4.88
C LEU A 318 -19.20 2.23 5.29
N PRO A 319 -19.83 2.65 6.41
CA PRO A 319 -21.06 2.03 6.88
C PRO A 319 -22.15 2.09 5.82
N ASN A 320 -23.02 1.08 5.80
CA ASN A 320 -24.14 0.99 4.86
C ASN A 320 -23.73 1.12 3.38
N THR A 321 -22.54 0.64 3.01
CA THR A 321 -22.04 0.67 1.63
C THR A 321 -21.70 -0.74 1.16
N ASP A 322 -22.20 -1.13 -0.01
CA ASP A 322 -21.83 -2.36 -0.72
C ASP A 322 -20.82 -2.03 -1.81
N ILE A 323 -19.61 -2.58 -1.68
CA ILE A 323 -18.47 -2.25 -2.54
C ILE A 323 -18.22 -3.41 -3.50
N GLU A 324 -18.11 -3.11 -4.80
CA GLU A 324 -17.51 -4.00 -5.79
C GLU A 324 -16.15 -3.42 -6.20
N LEU A 325 -15.07 -4.09 -5.82
CA LEU A 325 -13.71 -3.70 -6.15
C LEU A 325 -13.19 -4.60 -7.27
N GLU A 326 -13.10 -4.08 -8.48
CA GLU A 326 -12.49 -4.81 -9.61
C GLU A 326 -11.04 -4.35 -9.78
N VAL A 327 -10.11 -5.30 -9.65
CA VAL A 327 -8.67 -5.06 -9.65
C VAL A 327 -8.09 -5.29 -11.04
N PHE A 328 -7.37 -4.29 -11.55
CA PHE A 328 -6.74 -4.28 -12.86
C PHE A 328 -5.22 -4.15 -12.75
N GLY A 329 -4.54 -4.74 -13.71
CA GLY A 329 -3.10 -4.63 -13.87
C GLY A 329 -2.53 -5.91 -14.47
N LYS A 330 -1.36 -5.79 -15.09
CA LYS A 330 -0.66 -6.93 -15.67
C LYS A 330 -0.48 -8.09 -14.67
N PRO A 331 -0.08 -7.85 -13.40
CA PRO A 331 0.07 -8.96 -12.45
C PRO A 331 -1.25 -9.69 -12.15
N ALA A 332 -2.37 -9.00 -12.08
CA ALA A 332 -3.69 -9.62 -11.88
C ALA A 332 -4.07 -10.50 -13.08
N PHE A 333 -3.85 -9.99 -14.29
CA PHE A 333 -4.08 -10.73 -15.53
C PHE A 333 -3.20 -11.99 -15.62
N ASP A 334 -1.90 -11.86 -15.38
CA ASP A 334 -0.94 -12.97 -15.43
C ASP A 334 -1.27 -14.03 -14.37
N LEU A 335 -1.60 -13.61 -13.14
CA LEU A 335 -2.02 -14.49 -12.05
C LEU A 335 -3.24 -15.34 -12.44
N VAL A 336 -4.32 -14.71 -12.91
CA VAL A 336 -5.55 -15.45 -13.25
C VAL A 336 -5.31 -16.42 -14.41
N ARG A 337 -4.50 -16.03 -15.40
CA ARG A 337 -4.15 -16.94 -16.52
C ARG A 337 -3.31 -18.12 -16.06
N GLN A 338 -2.33 -17.89 -15.20
CA GLN A 338 -1.52 -18.94 -14.61
C GLN A 338 -2.37 -19.87 -13.74
N ALA A 339 -3.25 -19.30 -12.91
CA ALA A 339 -4.20 -20.02 -12.08
C ALA A 339 -5.10 -20.93 -12.93
N ARG A 340 -5.78 -20.40 -13.94
CA ARG A 340 -6.65 -21.20 -14.83
C ARG A 340 -5.90 -22.34 -15.54
N LYS A 341 -4.61 -22.15 -15.83
CA LYS A 341 -3.79 -23.15 -16.53
C LYS A 341 -3.29 -24.25 -15.59
N ASN A 342 -2.79 -23.88 -14.41
CA ASN A 342 -2.00 -24.76 -13.56
C ASN A 342 -2.68 -25.07 -12.21
N TYR A 343 -3.68 -24.28 -11.81
CA TYR A 343 -4.35 -24.31 -10.51
C TYR A 343 -5.88 -24.07 -10.69
N PRO A 344 -6.61 -24.96 -11.40
CA PRO A 344 -7.99 -24.71 -11.84
C PRO A 344 -9.01 -24.57 -10.70
N ASP A 345 -8.68 -25.01 -9.48
CA ASP A 345 -9.54 -24.92 -8.29
C ASP A 345 -9.04 -23.84 -7.30
N SER A 346 -8.19 -22.92 -7.76
CA SER A 346 -7.60 -21.90 -6.89
C SER A 346 -8.50 -20.68 -6.74
N VAL A 347 -8.29 -19.93 -5.66
CA VAL A 347 -9.02 -18.68 -5.39
C VAL A 347 -8.96 -17.73 -6.58
N ALA A 348 -7.80 -17.61 -7.24
CA ALA A 348 -7.61 -16.73 -8.39
C ALA A 348 -8.47 -17.09 -9.62
N THR A 349 -9.05 -18.30 -9.68
CA THR A 349 -9.96 -18.68 -10.78
C THR A 349 -11.41 -18.28 -10.54
N ASN A 350 -11.77 -17.88 -9.31
CA ASN A 350 -13.12 -17.50 -8.94
C ASN A 350 -13.49 -16.12 -9.51
N ASP A 351 -14.78 -15.90 -9.77
CA ASP A 351 -15.30 -14.59 -10.19
C ASP A 351 -15.12 -13.54 -9.08
N ILE A 352 -15.33 -13.95 -7.83
CA ILE A 352 -15.07 -13.17 -6.62
C ILE A 352 -13.95 -13.88 -5.87
N VAL A 353 -12.78 -13.25 -5.82
CA VAL A 353 -11.60 -13.80 -5.15
C VAL A 353 -11.62 -13.56 -3.64
N TRP A 354 -12.39 -12.57 -3.18
CA TRP A 354 -12.59 -12.29 -1.76
C TRP A 354 -13.94 -11.60 -1.53
N SER A 355 -14.63 -11.96 -0.45
CA SER A 355 -15.87 -11.32 -0.03
C SER A 355 -15.85 -11.11 1.48
N TYR A 356 -16.33 -9.96 1.93
CA TYR A 356 -16.43 -9.64 3.35
C TYR A 356 -17.67 -8.79 3.61
N THR A 357 -18.32 -9.02 4.75
CA THR A 357 -19.41 -8.18 5.26
C THR A 357 -19.09 -7.80 6.70
N ALA A 358 -18.96 -6.50 6.95
CA ALA A 358 -18.71 -5.97 8.27
C ALA A 358 -19.86 -6.32 9.24
N PRO A 359 -19.60 -6.42 10.55
CA PRO A 359 -20.67 -6.55 11.54
C PRO A 359 -21.66 -5.39 11.47
N ARG A 360 -22.93 -5.66 11.80
CA ARG A 360 -23.98 -4.62 11.85
C ARG A 360 -23.63 -3.46 12.78
N LYS A 361 -22.88 -3.71 13.86
CA LYS A 361 -22.39 -2.68 14.79
C LYS A 361 -21.44 -1.67 14.13
N CYS A 362 -20.80 -2.04 13.03
CA CYS A 362 -19.96 -1.16 12.22
C CYS A 362 -20.75 -0.49 11.07
N GLY A 363 -22.07 -0.70 10.99
CA GLY A 363 -22.92 -0.26 9.86
C GLY A 363 -23.07 -1.30 8.75
N GLY A 364 -22.49 -2.50 8.92
CA GLY A 364 -22.76 -3.64 8.05
C GLY A 364 -22.44 -3.43 6.57
N GLY A 365 -21.41 -2.64 6.24
CA GLY A 365 -20.91 -2.51 4.87
C GLY A 365 -20.40 -3.85 4.32
N SER A 366 -20.30 -3.99 3.00
CA SER A 366 -19.77 -5.19 2.37
C SER A 366 -18.78 -4.85 1.26
N ILE A 367 -17.89 -5.79 0.94
CA ILE A 367 -16.99 -5.70 -0.20
C ILE A 367 -16.90 -7.05 -0.91
N ASN A 368 -16.95 -7.01 -2.25
CA ASN A 368 -16.59 -8.11 -3.13
C ASN A 368 -15.42 -7.68 -4.00
N ILE A 369 -14.36 -8.48 -4.03
CA ILE A 369 -13.15 -8.20 -4.80
C ILE A 369 -13.08 -9.17 -5.98
N LYS A 370 -12.82 -8.63 -7.17
CA LYS A 370 -12.70 -9.36 -8.43
C LYS A 370 -11.35 -9.06 -9.08
N LEU A 371 -10.80 -10.01 -9.82
CA LEU A 371 -9.62 -9.80 -10.66
C LEU A 371 -10.04 -9.67 -12.12
N HIS A 372 -9.65 -8.57 -12.76
CA HIS A 372 -9.88 -8.41 -14.19
C HIS A 372 -8.86 -9.24 -14.98
N ALA A 373 -9.36 -10.20 -15.75
CA ALA A 373 -8.51 -11.17 -16.46
C ALA A 373 -8.73 -11.20 -17.99
N LYS A 374 -9.51 -10.28 -18.54
CA LYS A 374 -9.76 -10.23 -19.99
C LYS A 374 -8.62 -9.54 -20.73
N ASP A 375 -8.10 -8.45 -20.16
CA ASP A 375 -7.02 -7.65 -20.72
C ASP A 375 -5.95 -7.33 -19.68
N GLU A 376 -4.71 -7.11 -20.12
CA GLU A 376 -3.58 -6.74 -19.24
C GLU A 376 -3.75 -5.34 -18.62
N ASN A 377 -4.40 -4.44 -19.36
CA ASN A 377 -4.57 -3.05 -18.99
C ASN A 377 -6.05 -2.69 -18.96
N TRP A 378 -6.41 -1.73 -18.11
CA TRP A 378 -7.72 -1.13 -18.19
C TRP A 378 -7.87 -0.37 -19.51
N THR A 379 -8.97 -0.61 -20.21
CA THR A 379 -9.29 0.09 -21.45
C THR A 379 -10.76 0.46 -21.46
N ARG A 380 -11.16 1.34 -22.38
CA ARG A 380 -12.57 1.71 -22.52
C ARG A 380 -13.46 0.50 -22.86
N THR A 381 -12.93 -0.52 -23.52
CA THR A 381 -13.70 -1.73 -23.87
C THR A 381 -14.06 -2.56 -22.64
N THR A 382 -13.36 -2.37 -21.51
CA THR A 382 -13.71 -2.97 -20.21
C THR A 382 -15.12 -2.62 -19.76
N LEU A 383 -15.65 -1.44 -20.14
CA LEU A 383 -17.02 -1.02 -19.81
C LEU A 383 -18.11 -1.81 -20.56
N GLY A 384 -17.70 -2.75 -21.42
CA GLY A 384 -18.59 -3.64 -22.15
C GLY A 384 -19.42 -2.97 -23.25
N PRO A 385 -20.15 -3.76 -24.05
CA PRO A 385 -21.10 -3.27 -25.03
C PRO A 385 -22.39 -2.73 -24.39
N SER A 386 -22.65 -3.11 -23.13
CA SER A 386 -23.88 -2.83 -22.37
C SER A 386 -24.08 -1.36 -22.00
N GLY A 387 -23.09 -0.50 -22.26
CA GLY A 387 -23.24 0.94 -22.08
C GLY A 387 -23.02 1.43 -20.64
N PRO A 388 -23.59 2.59 -20.26
CA PRO A 388 -23.21 3.34 -19.06
C PRO A 388 -23.46 2.67 -17.71
N ASP A 389 -24.18 1.55 -17.66
CA ASP A 389 -24.49 0.83 -16.42
C ASP A 389 -23.28 0.09 -15.81
N ASP A 390 -22.20 -0.11 -16.59
CA ASP A 390 -20.96 -0.75 -16.13
C ASP A 390 -19.85 0.28 -15.79
N ILE A 391 -20.20 1.57 -15.72
CA ILE A 391 -19.27 2.64 -15.38
C ILE A 391 -19.01 2.61 -13.86
N PRO A 392 -17.75 2.47 -13.42
CA PRO A 392 -17.44 2.55 -12.00
C PRO A 392 -17.71 3.96 -11.46
N GLN A 393 -18.19 4.05 -10.23
CA GLN A 393 -18.36 5.33 -9.54
C GLN A 393 -17.00 5.97 -9.21
N ALA A 394 -15.95 5.16 -9.05
CA ALA A 394 -14.59 5.63 -8.86
C ALA A 394 -13.58 4.75 -9.58
N MET A 395 -12.51 5.38 -10.07
CA MET A 395 -11.30 4.66 -10.47
C MET A 395 -10.15 5.21 -9.63
N VAL A 396 -9.38 4.31 -9.03
CA VAL A 396 -8.28 4.69 -8.16
C VAL A 396 -7.04 3.93 -8.60
N GLY A 397 -5.88 4.57 -8.54
CA GLY A 397 -4.60 3.91 -8.73
C GLY A 397 -3.61 4.36 -7.68
N LEU A 398 -2.93 3.40 -7.06
CA LEU A 398 -1.91 3.72 -6.07
C LEU A 398 -0.55 3.72 -6.75
N ASN A 399 0.07 4.89 -6.86
CA ASN A 399 1.36 5.07 -7.50
C ASN A 399 1.46 4.53 -8.94
N ALA A 400 0.34 4.48 -9.64
CA ALA A 400 0.24 3.89 -10.98
C ALA A 400 0.48 4.91 -12.11
N GLY A 401 1.06 6.08 -11.77
CA GLY A 401 1.26 7.18 -12.71
C GLY A 401 -0.05 7.72 -13.28
N LEU A 402 0.08 8.45 -14.38
CA LEU A 402 -0.95 9.35 -14.91
C LEU A 402 -2.01 8.76 -15.84
N ASP A 403 -1.87 7.49 -16.24
CA ASP A 403 -2.78 6.89 -17.22
C ASP A 403 -4.14 6.49 -16.62
N ILE A 404 -4.50 7.09 -15.47
CA ILE A 404 -5.67 6.75 -14.67
C ILE A 404 -6.63 7.94 -14.63
N PRO A 405 -7.90 7.75 -14.99
CA PRO A 405 -8.79 8.87 -15.27
C PRO A 405 -9.38 9.63 -14.07
N PHE A 406 -9.28 9.16 -12.80
CA PHE A 406 -10.06 9.75 -11.69
C PHE A 406 -9.24 10.28 -10.51
N ALA A 407 -8.58 9.43 -9.73
CA ALA A 407 -7.63 9.89 -8.72
C ALA A 407 -6.49 8.90 -8.53
N VAL A 408 -5.31 9.45 -8.26
CA VAL A 408 -4.09 8.66 -8.08
C VAL A 408 -3.37 9.08 -6.82
N THR A 409 -2.65 8.15 -6.22
CA THR A 409 -1.56 8.49 -5.32
C THR A 409 -0.23 8.52 -6.08
N GLU A 410 0.71 9.31 -5.60
CA GLU A 410 2.03 9.47 -6.20
C GLU A 410 3.11 9.48 -5.11
N TYR A 411 4.33 9.10 -5.47
CA TYR A 411 5.39 8.89 -4.51
C TYR A 411 5.99 10.20 -3.98
N ALA A 412 6.18 11.16 -4.86
CA ALA A 412 6.84 12.44 -4.60
C ALA A 412 6.03 13.60 -5.17
N GLU A 413 5.98 14.72 -4.46
CA GLU A 413 5.26 15.93 -4.90
C GLU A 413 5.78 16.45 -6.25
N GLN A 414 7.08 16.29 -6.53
CA GLN A 414 7.66 16.61 -7.83
C GLN A 414 7.11 15.75 -8.97
N SER A 415 7.00 14.44 -8.74
CA SER A 415 6.38 13.52 -9.69
C SER A 415 4.91 13.89 -9.90
N ALA A 416 4.23 14.28 -8.82
CA ALA A 416 2.85 14.74 -8.85
C ALA A 416 2.68 16.05 -9.63
N ASP A 417 3.59 17.01 -9.49
CA ASP A 417 3.61 18.26 -10.26
C ASP A 417 3.80 17.96 -11.76
N GLN A 418 4.82 17.16 -12.11
CA GLN A 418 5.07 16.75 -13.49
C GLN A 418 3.85 16.03 -14.09
N ALA A 419 3.19 15.24 -13.26
CA ALA A 419 1.98 14.56 -13.61
C ALA A 419 0.83 15.55 -13.88
N ALA A 420 0.58 16.47 -12.95
CA ALA A 420 -0.43 17.52 -13.12
C ALA A 420 -0.17 18.38 -14.38
N ASP A 421 1.09 18.72 -14.65
CA ASP A 421 1.52 19.52 -15.80
C ASP A 421 1.33 18.78 -17.14
N SER A 422 1.40 17.45 -17.14
CA SER A 422 1.20 16.61 -18.34
C SER A 422 -0.27 16.36 -18.67
N LEU A 423 -1.18 16.57 -17.70
CA LEU A 423 -2.62 16.31 -17.87
C LEU A 423 -3.27 17.05 -19.03
N PRO A 424 -3.01 18.35 -19.29
CA PRO A 424 -3.58 19.04 -20.45
C PRO A 424 -3.22 18.37 -21.77
N THR A 425 -1.98 17.92 -21.93
CA THR A 425 -1.50 17.24 -23.14
C THR A 425 -2.16 15.88 -23.32
N MET A 426 -2.25 15.09 -22.26
CA MET A 426 -2.94 13.79 -22.30
C MET A 426 -4.43 13.96 -22.57
N LYS A 427 -5.11 14.88 -21.87
CA LYS A 427 -6.51 15.23 -22.11
C LYS A 427 -6.73 15.68 -23.55
N GLY A 428 -5.84 16.50 -24.11
CA GLY A 428 -5.88 16.92 -25.51
C GLY A 428 -5.79 15.75 -26.49
N THR A 429 -5.01 14.72 -26.18
CA THR A 429 -4.92 13.49 -26.98
C THR A 429 -6.22 12.69 -26.92
N TYR A 430 -6.79 12.51 -25.73
CA TYR A 430 -8.08 11.83 -25.56
C TYR A 430 -9.25 12.60 -26.18
N LEU A 431 -9.26 13.92 -26.09
CA LEU A 431 -10.30 14.77 -26.68
C LEU A 431 -10.35 14.65 -28.21
N LYS A 432 -9.21 14.44 -28.88
CA LYS A 432 -9.17 14.20 -30.33
C LYS A 432 -9.89 12.91 -30.76
N ALA A 433 -10.00 11.94 -29.85
CA ALA A 433 -10.72 10.69 -30.09
C ALA A 433 -12.22 10.78 -29.79
N LEU A 434 -12.70 11.90 -29.22
CA LEU A 434 -14.09 12.10 -28.85
C LEU A 434 -14.75 13.12 -29.78
N SER A 435 -16.00 12.87 -30.19
CA SER A 435 -16.77 13.88 -30.93
C SER A 435 -17.12 15.07 -30.01
N PRO A 436 -16.89 16.32 -30.43
CA PRO A 436 -17.19 17.52 -29.63
C PRO A 436 -18.64 17.63 -29.11
N ALA A 437 -19.59 16.97 -29.79
CA ALA A 437 -21.00 16.97 -29.39
C ALA A 437 -21.31 16.05 -28.18
N THR A 438 -20.40 15.15 -27.84
CA THR A 438 -20.62 14.13 -26.81
C THR A 438 -20.59 14.72 -25.39
N LYS A 439 -21.28 14.07 -24.44
CA LYS A 439 -21.23 14.47 -23.02
C LYS A 439 -19.82 14.27 -22.46
N GLU A 440 -19.15 13.21 -22.90
CA GLU A 440 -17.81 12.80 -22.52
C GLU A 440 -16.79 13.86 -22.92
N TYR A 441 -16.84 14.35 -24.17
CA TYR A 441 -15.98 15.45 -24.62
C TYR A 441 -16.17 16.69 -23.74
N ARG A 442 -17.43 17.12 -23.55
CA ARG A 442 -17.74 18.30 -22.74
C ARG A 442 -17.28 18.15 -21.30
N GLN A 443 -17.40 16.96 -20.72
CA GLN A 443 -16.91 16.71 -19.36
C GLN A 443 -15.39 16.71 -19.34
N LEU A 444 -14.71 15.99 -20.23
CA LEU A 444 -13.25 15.90 -20.23
C LEU A 444 -12.59 17.26 -20.51
N ALA A 445 -13.16 18.08 -21.39
CA ALA A 445 -12.66 19.41 -21.75
C ALA A 445 -12.79 20.46 -20.64
N LYS A 446 -13.57 20.21 -19.58
CA LYS A 446 -13.68 21.16 -18.46
C LYS A 446 -12.31 21.38 -17.81
N PRO A 447 -11.86 22.64 -17.64
CA PRO A 447 -10.73 22.97 -16.80
C PRO A 447 -10.95 22.37 -15.41
N ARG A 448 -9.89 21.79 -14.84
CA ARG A 448 -9.92 21.19 -13.51
C ARG A 448 -8.71 21.66 -12.75
N ASP A 449 -8.95 21.96 -11.49
CA ASP A 449 -7.90 22.07 -10.50
C ASP A 449 -7.45 20.65 -10.12
N ASN A 450 -6.16 20.37 -10.35
CA ASN A 450 -5.53 19.11 -9.95
C ASN A 450 -4.64 19.35 -8.73
N THR A 451 -5.13 20.13 -7.75
CA THR A 451 -4.40 20.45 -6.51
C THR A 451 -3.85 19.18 -5.88
N ILE A 452 -2.54 19.17 -5.72
CA ILE A 452 -1.79 18.08 -5.08
C ILE A 452 -1.87 18.29 -3.57
N THR A 453 -2.26 17.24 -2.85
CA THR A 453 -2.25 17.25 -1.38
C THR A 453 -1.47 16.07 -0.83
N VAL A 454 -1.00 16.18 0.40
CA VAL A 454 -0.39 15.05 1.10
C VAL A 454 -1.49 14.04 1.43
N ASN A 455 -1.21 12.76 1.20
CA ASN A 455 -2.05 11.69 1.69
C ASN A 455 -1.80 11.47 3.19
N PRO A 456 -2.79 11.64 4.08
CA PRO A 456 -2.58 11.42 5.50
C PRO A 456 -2.33 9.95 5.87
N PHE A 457 -2.62 9.02 4.95
CA PHE A 457 -2.38 7.58 5.09
C PHE A 457 -1.25 7.06 4.20
N HIS A 458 -0.29 7.93 3.83
CA HIS A 458 0.93 7.47 3.18
C HIS A 458 1.65 6.46 4.07
N ARG A 459 2.32 5.47 3.48
CA ARG A 459 3.08 4.47 4.24
C ARG A 459 4.15 5.19 5.07
N PRO A 460 4.23 4.98 6.39
CA PRO A 460 5.30 5.54 7.18
C PRO A 460 6.65 5.08 6.64
N GLY A 461 7.49 6.04 6.26
CA GLY A 461 8.79 5.78 5.69
C GLY A 461 9.07 6.41 4.35
N GLN A 462 10.21 6.03 3.77
CA GLN A 462 10.67 6.51 2.48
C GLN A 462 10.97 5.32 1.55
N ARG A 463 10.73 5.50 0.25
CA ARG A 463 11.22 4.56 -0.77
C ARG A 463 12.74 4.55 -0.79
N SER A 464 13.31 3.37 -1.05
CA SER A 464 14.75 3.21 -1.23
C SER A 464 15.20 3.70 -2.62
N LEU A 465 15.06 5.01 -2.87
CA LEU A 465 15.62 5.66 -4.05
C LEU A 465 16.80 6.55 -3.61
N PRO A 466 18.05 6.08 -3.74
CA PRO A 466 19.24 6.75 -3.23
C PRO A 466 19.52 8.13 -3.85
N VAL A 467 18.73 8.55 -4.82
CA VAL A 467 18.88 9.85 -5.50
C VAL A 467 17.85 10.88 -5.06
N VAL A 468 16.86 10.50 -4.23
CA VAL A 468 15.73 11.37 -3.89
C VAL A 468 15.76 11.71 -2.41
N ARG A 469 16.01 12.99 -2.07
CA ARG A 469 16.02 13.50 -0.68
C ARG A 469 14.75 14.22 -0.24
N MET A 470 13.88 14.55 -1.19
CA MET A 470 12.55 15.06 -0.90
C MET A 470 11.63 13.94 -0.39
N PRO A 471 10.50 14.28 0.26
CA PRO A 471 9.52 13.28 0.68
C PRO A 471 9.13 12.40 -0.51
N ASN A 472 9.40 11.12 -0.34
CA ASN A 472 9.24 10.09 -1.36
C ASN A 472 8.68 8.86 -0.66
N ALA A 473 7.37 8.87 -0.39
CA ALA A 473 6.69 7.86 0.40
C ALA A 473 5.76 7.05 -0.50
N TYR A 474 5.52 5.78 -0.16
CA TYR A 474 4.46 5.03 -0.84
C TYR A 474 3.12 5.70 -0.58
N SER A 475 2.39 5.99 -1.66
CA SER A 475 1.14 6.73 -1.62
C SER A 475 1.27 8.09 -0.91
N GLY A 476 2.39 8.81 -1.11
CA GLY A 476 2.73 10.04 -0.40
C GLY A 476 1.80 11.23 -0.68
N PHE A 477 1.43 11.38 -1.94
CA PHE A 477 0.67 12.52 -2.44
C PHE A 477 -0.55 12.03 -3.18
N VAL A 478 -1.59 12.86 -3.27
CA VAL A 478 -2.81 12.56 -4.02
C VAL A 478 -3.08 13.63 -5.06
N ILE A 479 -3.60 13.21 -6.21
CA ILE A 479 -3.95 14.09 -7.32
C ILE A 479 -5.35 13.72 -7.82
N PRO A 480 -6.33 14.64 -7.75
CA PRO A 480 -7.61 14.46 -8.42
C PRO A 480 -7.44 14.73 -9.92
N ILE A 481 -7.72 13.73 -10.76
CA ILE A 481 -7.66 13.83 -12.22
C ILE A 481 -9.02 14.26 -12.79
N VAL A 482 -10.07 13.61 -12.32
CA VAL A 482 -11.48 13.93 -12.60
C VAL A 482 -12.28 13.75 -11.31
N ARG A 483 -12.77 14.87 -10.76
CA ARG A 483 -13.81 14.84 -9.73
C ARG A 483 -15.17 14.61 -10.39
N GLY A 484 -15.99 13.75 -9.78
CA GLY A 484 -17.38 13.61 -10.17
C GLY A 484 -18.12 14.95 -10.07
N VAL A 485 -19.14 15.15 -10.90
CA VAL A 485 -20.14 16.18 -10.58
C VAL A 485 -20.88 15.65 -9.36
N LYS A 486 -20.89 16.39 -8.24
CA LYS A 486 -21.70 16.02 -7.07
C LYS A 486 -23.10 15.67 -7.57
N VAL A 487 -23.53 14.43 -7.32
CA VAL A 487 -24.88 13.95 -7.66
C VAL A 487 -25.90 14.69 -6.81
#